data_AF-A0A7X5QRV8-F1
#
_entry.id   AF-A0A7X5QRV8-F1
#
_cell.length_a   1.000
_cell.length_b   1.000
_cell.length_c   1.000
_cell.angle_alpha   90.00
_cell.angle_beta   90.00
_cell.angle_gamma   90.00
#
_symmetry.space_group_name_H-M   'P 1'
#
loop_
_entity.id
_entity.type
_entity.pdbx_description
1 polymer ?
#
loop_
_entity_poly.entity_id
_entity_poly.type
_entity_poly.pdbx_seq_one_letter_code
_entity_poly.pdbx_strand_id
1 'polypeptide(L)'
;MTFLSTMCLTAVSTERGRVPPIPAADHETIRNYRIDDDVLRRLLAVSADAQKAHVGGTWFFAQLFSYSLDDITDRVLTKQPRLARIVEKHGFGRREYMTAVFALASARKVALYGPEEPEVHDQFVSSKNASDANIAFYESHQALLEPLMGGGPVTQANRKRIGD
;
A
#
# COMPACT_ATOMS: atom_id res chain seq x y z
N MET A 1 -34.91 51.65 21.90
CA MET A 1 -34.53 50.36 22.52
C MET A 1 -34.42 49.32 21.43
N THR A 2 -33.32 48.58 21.47
CA THR A 2 -32.60 47.96 20.37
C THR A 2 -33.25 46.67 19.84
N PHE A 3 -33.34 46.53 18.51
CA PHE A 3 -33.63 45.27 17.82
C PHE A 3 -32.43 44.32 17.94
N LEU A 4 -32.58 43.16 18.59
CA LEU A 4 -31.59 42.08 18.54
C LEU A 4 -31.94 41.10 17.43
N SER A 5 -31.26 41.28 16.30
CA SER A 5 -31.17 40.30 15.21
C SER A 5 -30.32 39.12 15.69
N THR A 6 -30.93 37.97 15.95
CA THR A 6 -30.21 36.72 16.20
C THR A 6 -29.91 36.06 14.86
N MET A 7 -28.72 36.29 14.33
CA MET A 7 -28.20 35.50 13.21
C MET A 7 -27.84 34.10 13.72
N CYS A 8 -28.61 33.09 13.32
CA CYS A 8 -28.19 31.70 13.41
C CYS A 8 -27.01 31.49 12.45
N LEU A 9 -25.81 31.41 13.02
CA LEU A 9 -24.62 30.92 12.34
C LEU A 9 -24.82 29.42 12.07
N THR A 10 -25.16 29.06 10.84
CA THR A 10 -25.15 27.67 10.39
C THR A 10 -23.69 27.19 10.34
N ALA A 11 -23.33 26.32 11.28
CA ALA A 11 -22.09 25.55 11.20
C ALA A 11 -22.16 24.64 9.98
N VAL A 12 -21.52 25.05 8.88
CA VAL A 12 -21.17 24.16 7.78
C VAL A 12 -20.07 23.25 8.30
N SER A 13 -20.47 22.09 8.83
CA SER A 13 -19.55 20.97 9.02
C SER A 13 -19.07 20.55 7.64
N THR A 14 -17.81 20.84 7.33
CA THR A 14 -17.11 20.30 6.17
C THR A 14 -17.09 18.78 6.34
N GLU A 15 -17.95 18.06 5.61
CA GLU A 15 -17.79 16.64 5.37
C GLU A 15 -16.46 16.45 4.64
N ARG A 16 -15.38 16.20 5.39
CA ARG A 16 -14.18 15.59 4.82
C ARG A 16 -14.64 14.26 4.26
N GLY A 17 -14.70 14.16 2.93
CA GLY A 17 -15.12 12.96 2.21
C GLY A 17 -14.48 11.73 2.85
N ARG A 18 -15.32 10.91 3.48
CA ARG A 18 -14.90 9.71 4.20
C ARG A 18 -14.32 8.76 3.16
N VAL A 19 -13.05 8.38 3.31
CA VAL A 19 -12.45 7.31 2.51
C VAL A 19 -13.37 6.10 2.63
N PRO A 20 -13.85 5.52 1.52
CA PRO A 20 -14.75 4.37 1.60
C PRO A 20 -14.04 3.23 2.34
N PRO A 21 -14.71 2.54 3.28
CA PRO A 21 -14.10 1.41 3.97
C PRO A 21 -13.83 0.29 2.96
N ILE A 22 -12.68 -0.35 3.08
CA ILE A 22 -12.34 -1.52 2.26
C ILE A 22 -13.26 -2.69 2.63
N PRO A 23 -13.78 -3.46 1.66
CA PRO A 23 -14.57 -4.65 1.92
C PRO A 23 -13.82 -5.69 2.78
N ALA A 24 -14.55 -6.36 3.68
CA ALA A 24 -13.96 -7.41 4.53
C ALA A 24 -13.32 -8.54 3.72
N ALA A 25 -13.92 -8.92 2.58
CA ALA A 25 -13.37 -9.94 1.68
C ALA A 25 -12.01 -9.54 1.07
N ASP A 26 -11.78 -8.24 0.82
CA ASP A 26 -10.50 -7.77 0.31
C ASP A 26 -9.43 -7.77 1.42
N HIS A 27 -9.81 -7.40 2.65
CA HIS A 27 -8.94 -7.58 3.82
C HIS A 27 -8.51 -9.05 4.00
N GLU A 28 -9.46 -9.98 3.91
CA GLU A 28 -9.18 -11.41 4.01
C GLU A 28 -8.31 -11.92 2.86
N THR A 29 -8.58 -11.47 1.63
CA THR A 29 -7.78 -11.82 0.45
C THR A 29 -6.32 -11.41 0.65
N ILE A 30 -6.07 -10.19 1.11
CA ILE A 30 -4.70 -9.69 1.32
C ILE A 30 -4.03 -10.41 2.49
N ARG A 31 -4.71 -10.55 3.63
CA ARG A 31 -4.16 -11.21 4.82
C ARG A 31 -3.79 -12.67 4.56
N ASN A 32 -4.62 -13.39 3.81
CA ASN A 32 -4.45 -14.82 3.57
C ASN A 32 -3.51 -15.13 2.40
N TYR A 33 -3.06 -14.14 1.64
CA TYR A 33 -2.10 -14.34 0.57
C TYR A 33 -0.71 -14.64 1.15
N ARG A 34 -0.19 -15.85 0.90
CA ARG A 34 1.12 -16.27 1.40
C ARG A 34 2.23 -15.75 0.50
N ILE A 35 3.18 -15.04 1.09
CA ILE A 35 4.42 -14.64 0.42
C ILE A 35 5.46 -15.73 0.65
N ASP A 36 6.07 -16.19 -0.44
CA ASP A 36 7.19 -17.13 -0.43
C ASP A 36 8.30 -16.64 -1.39
N ASP A 37 9.35 -17.45 -1.53
CA ASP A 37 10.50 -17.13 -2.37
C ASP A 37 10.15 -16.95 -3.85
N ASP A 38 9.15 -17.69 -4.35
CA ASP A 38 8.72 -17.57 -5.74
C ASP A 38 8.00 -16.23 -5.97
N VAL A 39 7.05 -15.90 -5.09
CA VAL A 39 6.37 -14.60 -5.11
C VAL A 39 7.38 -13.47 -4.99
N LEU A 40 8.32 -13.55 -4.05
CA LEU A 40 9.37 -12.55 -3.86
C LEU A 40 10.22 -12.37 -5.13
N ARG A 41 10.68 -13.48 -5.71
CA ARG A 41 11.47 -13.46 -6.96
C ARG A 41 10.70 -12.82 -8.11
N ARG A 42 9.41 -13.12 -8.26
CA ARG A 42 8.56 -12.50 -9.29
C ARG A 42 8.36 -11.00 -9.02
N LEU A 43 8.12 -10.58 -7.78
CA LEU A 43 8.00 -9.16 -7.41
C LEU A 43 9.28 -8.37 -7.72
N LEU A 44 10.45 -8.94 -7.40
CA LEU A 44 11.76 -8.36 -7.74
C LEU A 44 11.95 -8.22 -9.25
N ALA A 45 11.55 -9.24 -10.02
CA ALA A 45 11.65 -9.20 -11.47
C ALA A 45 10.73 -8.13 -12.09
N VAL A 46 9.50 -7.99 -11.58
CA VAL A 46 8.58 -6.90 -11.98
C VAL A 46 9.19 -5.54 -11.69
N SER A 47 9.73 -5.33 -10.49
CA SER A 47 10.33 -4.06 -10.10
C SER A 47 11.54 -3.69 -10.97
N ALA A 48 12.43 -4.65 -11.22
CA ALA A 48 13.60 -4.44 -12.08
C ALA A 48 13.21 -4.08 -13.52
N ASP A 49 12.23 -4.77 -14.10
CA ASP A 49 11.76 -4.47 -15.46
C ASP A 49 10.96 -3.17 -15.54
N ALA A 50 10.19 -2.83 -14.50
CA ALA A 50 9.49 -1.55 -14.40
C ALA A 50 10.48 -0.38 -14.36
N GLN A 51 11.56 -0.51 -13.58
CA GLN A 51 12.65 0.47 -13.51
C GLN A 51 13.32 0.66 -14.87
N LYS A 52 13.71 -0.43 -15.55
CA LYS A 52 14.29 -0.39 -16.91
C LYS A 52 13.35 0.24 -17.92
N ALA A 53 12.04 0.06 -17.75
CA ALA A 53 11.03 0.63 -18.61
C ALA A 53 10.70 2.09 -18.28
N HIS A 54 11.30 2.68 -17.24
CA HIS A 54 10.96 3.99 -16.68
C HIS A 54 9.47 4.12 -16.36
N VAL A 55 8.85 3.02 -15.93
CA VAL A 55 7.53 3.01 -15.33
C VAL A 55 7.71 3.43 -13.87
N GLY A 56 6.91 4.40 -13.39
CA GLY A 56 7.03 4.98 -12.06
C GLY A 56 7.11 3.94 -10.94
N GLY A 57 7.63 4.34 -9.77
CA GLY A 57 7.90 3.43 -8.66
C GLY A 57 6.72 2.49 -8.37
N THR A 58 6.98 1.18 -8.43
CA THR A 58 5.98 0.10 -8.38
C THR A 58 5.18 0.02 -7.06
N TRP A 59 5.50 0.88 -6.10
CA TRP A 59 4.99 0.91 -4.73
C TRP A 59 4.30 2.21 -4.34
N PHE A 60 4.19 3.19 -5.25
CA PHE A 60 3.45 4.43 -5.00
C PHE A 60 1.96 4.25 -5.34
N PHE A 61 1.19 3.66 -4.42
CA PHE A 61 -0.28 3.75 -4.42
C PHE A 61 -0.82 4.76 -3.41
N ALA A 62 0.07 5.30 -2.58
CA ALA A 62 -0.24 6.41 -1.69
C ALA A 62 -0.94 7.50 -2.51
N GLN A 63 -2.17 7.84 -2.12
CA GLN A 63 -3.11 8.79 -2.75
C GLN A 63 -4.18 8.22 -3.68
N LEU A 64 -4.22 6.92 -3.99
CA LEU A 64 -5.33 6.31 -4.73
C LEU A 64 -6.39 5.73 -3.78
N PHE A 65 -7.41 6.52 -3.46
CA PHE A 65 -8.61 6.01 -2.80
C PHE A 65 -9.35 5.05 -3.74
N SER A 66 -9.88 3.97 -3.19
CA SER A 66 -10.56 2.93 -3.98
C SER A 66 -11.64 2.22 -3.18
N TYR A 67 -12.64 1.68 -3.86
CA TYR A 67 -13.75 0.97 -3.22
C TYR A 67 -13.47 -0.52 -3.01
N SER A 68 -12.50 -1.09 -3.71
CA SER A 68 -12.17 -2.52 -3.64
C SER A 68 -10.79 -2.80 -4.20
N LEU A 69 -10.30 -4.01 -3.97
CA LEU A 69 -9.05 -4.47 -4.55
C LEU A 69 -9.10 -4.52 -6.09
N ASP A 70 -10.27 -4.79 -6.68
CA ASP A 70 -10.44 -4.74 -8.15
C ASP A 70 -10.37 -3.31 -8.67
N ASP A 71 -11.05 -2.35 -8.02
CA ASP A 71 -11.07 -0.96 -8.46
C ASP A 71 -9.66 -0.34 -8.43
N ILE A 72 -8.86 -0.63 -7.39
CA ILE A 72 -7.47 -0.15 -7.35
C ILE A 72 -6.61 -0.86 -8.41
N THR A 73 -6.81 -2.17 -8.61
CA THR A 73 -6.10 -2.95 -9.64
C THR A 73 -6.36 -2.36 -11.03
N ASP A 74 -7.62 -2.11 -11.35
CA ASP A 74 -8.04 -1.54 -12.63
C ASP A 74 -7.49 -0.13 -12.80
N ARG A 75 -7.59 0.72 -11.77
CA ARG A 75 -7.06 2.09 -11.83
C ARG A 75 -5.57 2.12 -12.06
N VAL A 76 -4.80 1.25 -11.41
CA VAL A 76 -3.35 1.22 -11.53
C VAL A 76 -2.95 0.64 -12.89
N LEU A 77 -3.39 -0.59 -13.18
CA LEU A 77 -2.84 -1.38 -14.28
C LEU A 77 -3.47 -1.03 -15.63
N THR A 78 -4.73 -0.55 -15.66
CA THR A 78 -5.32 -0.02 -16.89
C THR A 78 -4.69 1.32 -17.28
N LYS A 79 -4.41 2.20 -16.31
CA LYS A 79 -3.74 3.48 -16.57
C LYS A 79 -2.25 3.33 -16.87
N GLN A 80 -1.65 2.20 -16.51
CA GLN A 80 -0.24 1.88 -16.77
C GLN A 80 -0.10 0.59 -17.60
N PRO A 81 -0.45 0.60 -18.89
CA PRO A 81 -0.43 -0.60 -19.73
C PRO A 81 0.98 -1.19 -19.94
N ARG A 82 2.04 -0.40 -19.69
CA ARG A 82 3.42 -0.93 -19.65
C ARG A 82 3.68 -1.72 -18.38
N LEU A 83 3.20 -1.24 -17.22
CA LEU A 83 3.28 -1.99 -15.95
C LEU A 83 2.48 -3.29 -16.06
N ALA A 84 1.25 -3.24 -16.56
CA ALA A 84 0.40 -4.42 -16.73
C ALA A 84 1.10 -5.53 -17.54
N ARG A 85 1.72 -5.18 -18.66
CA ARG A 85 2.48 -6.14 -19.47
C ARG A 85 3.70 -6.71 -18.75
N ILE A 86 4.37 -5.92 -17.91
CA ILE A 86 5.52 -6.40 -17.11
C ILE A 86 5.03 -7.36 -16.02
N VAL A 87 3.95 -7.02 -15.33
CA VAL A 87 3.30 -7.88 -14.33
C VAL A 87 2.92 -9.23 -14.95
N GLU A 88 2.22 -9.22 -16.08
CA GLU A 88 1.81 -10.43 -16.81
C GLU A 88 3.00 -11.24 -17.32
N LYS A 89 4.06 -10.58 -17.81
CA LYS A 89 5.31 -11.22 -18.27
C LYS A 89 5.97 -12.06 -17.16
N HIS A 90 5.87 -11.64 -15.91
CA HIS A 90 6.44 -12.35 -14.76
C HIS A 90 5.47 -13.32 -14.10
N GLY A 91 4.35 -13.65 -14.79
CA GLY A 91 3.45 -14.73 -14.38
C GLY A 91 2.47 -14.35 -13.28
N PHE A 92 2.28 -13.06 -13.00
CA PHE A 92 1.23 -12.61 -12.08
C PHE A 92 -0.09 -12.42 -12.81
N GLY A 93 -1.18 -12.83 -12.15
CA GLY A 93 -2.49 -12.21 -12.39
C GLY A 93 -2.50 -10.76 -11.92
N ARG A 94 -3.30 -9.90 -12.55
CA ARG A 94 -3.40 -8.47 -12.18
C ARG A 94 -3.81 -8.25 -10.72
N ARG A 95 -4.91 -8.90 -10.31
CA ARG A 95 -5.39 -8.85 -8.92
C ARG A 95 -4.38 -9.50 -7.97
N GLU A 96 -3.79 -10.63 -8.37
CA GLU A 96 -2.76 -11.34 -7.59
C GLU A 96 -1.55 -10.44 -7.29
N TYR A 97 -1.04 -9.72 -8.28
CA TYR A 97 0.06 -8.78 -8.10
C TYR A 97 -0.27 -7.70 -7.06
N MET A 98 -1.45 -7.09 -7.16
CA MET A 98 -1.89 -6.07 -6.19
C MET A 98 -2.07 -6.67 -4.79
N THR A 99 -2.63 -7.88 -4.68
CA THR A 99 -2.73 -8.61 -3.41
C THR A 99 -1.35 -8.84 -2.79
N ALA A 100 -0.39 -9.37 -3.56
CA ALA A 100 0.96 -9.68 -3.11
C ALA A 100 1.69 -8.42 -2.62
N VAL A 101 1.54 -7.31 -3.35
CA VAL A 101 2.10 -6.02 -2.99
C VAL A 101 1.51 -5.50 -1.68
N PHE A 102 0.18 -5.47 -1.52
CA PHE A 102 -0.43 -5.00 -0.27
C PHE A 102 -0.14 -5.90 0.93
N ALA A 103 -0.04 -7.22 0.72
CA ALA A 103 0.34 -8.16 1.77
C ALA A 103 1.78 -7.90 2.25
N LEU A 104 2.71 -7.68 1.32
CA LEU A 104 4.11 -7.39 1.63
C LEU A 104 4.28 -6.02 2.30
N ALA A 105 3.60 -4.99 1.80
CA ALA A 105 3.62 -3.66 2.39
C ALA A 105 3.03 -3.65 3.82
N SER A 106 1.95 -4.40 4.04
CA SER A 106 1.31 -4.53 5.36
C SER A 106 2.21 -5.28 6.35
N ALA A 107 2.83 -6.39 5.91
CA ALA A 107 3.80 -7.12 6.72
C ALA A 107 5.01 -6.26 7.09
N ARG A 108 5.57 -5.54 6.11
CA ARG A 108 6.64 -4.55 6.34
C ARG A 108 6.22 -3.50 7.36
N LYS A 109 5.01 -2.94 7.22
CA LYS A 109 4.49 -1.94 8.17
C LYS A 109 4.56 -2.53 9.58
N VAL A 110 3.93 -3.68 9.81
CA VAL A 110 3.88 -4.28 11.15
C VAL A 110 5.27 -4.63 11.68
N ALA A 111 6.17 -5.15 10.84
CA ALA A 111 7.53 -5.48 11.25
C ALA A 111 8.36 -4.24 11.68
N LEU A 112 8.21 -3.11 10.99
CA LEU A 112 8.97 -1.89 11.29
C LEU A 112 8.41 -1.08 12.45
N TYR A 113 7.10 -1.16 12.65
CA TYR A 113 6.34 -0.15 13.37
C TYR A 113 5.37 -0.74 14.41
N GLY A 114 5.14 -2.06 14.38
CA GLY A 114 4.16 -2.72 15.20
C GLY A 114 2.71 -2.57 14.70
N PRO A 115 1.75 -3.21 15.39
CA PRO A 115 0.36 -3.29 14.95
C PRO A 115 -0.46 -2.01 15.18
N GLU A 116 0.00 -1.12 16.08
CA GLU A 116 -0.74 0.07 16.55
C GLU A 116 -0.31 1.38 15.88
N GLU A 117 0.60 1.33 14.91
CA GLU A 117 1.17 2.56 14.35
C GLU A 117 0.19 3.33 13.41
N PRO A 118 0.32 4.68 13.36
CA PRO A 118 -0.60 5.55 12.65
C PRO A 118 -0.69 5.17 11.17
N GLU A 119 -1.86 5.42 10.60
CA GLU A 119 -2.21 5.02 9.24
C GLU A 119 -1.13 5.45 8.24
N VAL A 120 -0.58 4.45 7.54
CA VAL A 120 0.11 4.71 6.28
C VAL A 120 -0.93 5.33 5.35
N HIS A 121 -0.53 6.29 4.51
CA HIS A 121 -1.43 7.01 3.57
C HIS A 121 -2.06 6.12 2.47
N ASP A 122 -2.07 4.80 2.65
CA ASP A 122 -2.68 3.82 1.77
C ASP A 122 -3.71 3.02 2.56
N GLN A 123 -4.95 3.07 2.11
CA GLN A 123 -6.08 2.38 2.73
C GLN A 123 -5.86 0.86 2.86
N PHE A 124 -5.14 0.22 1.92
CA PHE A 124 -4.91 -1.22 1.92
C PHE A 124 -3.66 -1.64 2.71
N VAL A 125 -2.82 -0.70 3.17
CA VAL A 125 -1.64 -1.01 3.98
C VAL A 125 -1.97 -0.86 5.46
N SER A 126 -2.32 -1.96 6.11
CA SER A 126 -2.75 -1.96 7.51
C SER A 126 -2.39 -3.26 8.23
N SER A 127 -2.34 -3.22 9.57
CA SER A 127 -2.09 -4.41 10.39
C SER A 127 -3.16 -5.49 10.20
N LYS A 128 -4.40 -5.13 9.82
CA LYS A 128 -5.48 -6.08 9.48
C LYS A 128 -5.15 -6.96 8.26
N ASN A 129 -4.22 -6.50 7.42
CA ASN A 129 -3.82 -7.14 6.17
C ASN A 129 -2.47 -7.87 6.29
N ALA A 130 -1.82 -7.78 7.44
CA ALA A 130 -0.60 -8.52 7.72
C ALA A 130 -0.93 -9.86 8.38
N SER A 131 -0.35 -10.95 7.89
CA SER A 131 -0.34 -12.23 8.58
C SER A 131 1.01 -12.46 9.25
N ASP A 132 1.01 -13.20 10.35
CA ASP A 132 2.25 -13.54 11.07
C ASP A 132 3.29 -14.23 10.16
N ALA A 133 2.81 -15.08 9.24
CA ALA A 133 3.66 -15.73 8.25
C ALA A 133 4.36 -14.73 7.32
N ASN A 134 3.63 -13.72 6.82
CA ASN A 134 4.19 -12.70 5.95
C ASN A 134 5.10 -11.72 6.71
N ILE A 135 4.79 -11.43 7.99
CA ILE A 135 5.65 -10.64 8.87
C ILE A 135 7.00 -11.35 9.06
N ALA A 136 6.98 -12.62 9.45
CA ALA A 136 8.18 -13.44 9.61
C ALA A 136 8.96 -13.59 8.29
N PHE A 137 8.26 -13.74 7.16
CA PHE A 137 8.88 -13.76 5.85
C PHE A 137 9.58 -12.43 5.53
N TYR A 138 8.93 -11.29 5.78
CA TYR A 138 9.55 -9.98 5.60
C TYR A 138 10.82 -9.81 6.44
N GLU A 139 10.76 -10.15 7.73
CA GLU A 139 11.88 -10.01 8.67
C GLU A 139 13.08 -10.86 8.25
N SER A 140 12.86 -12.06 7.73
CA SER A 140 13.92 -12.95 7.23
C SER A 140 14.52 -12.53 5.88
N HIS A 141 13.87 -11.65 5.12
CA HIS A 141 14.24 -11.28 3.74
C HIS A 141 14.49 -9.77 3.55
N GLN A 142 14.66 -9.01 4.63
CA GLN A 142 14.76 -7.54 4.58
C GLN A 142 15.80 -7.03 3.57
N ALA A 143 16.98 -7.64 3.54
CA ALA A 143 18.05 -7.23 2.62
C ALA A 143 17.68 -7.40 1.14
N LEU A 144 16.91 -8.44 0.81
CA LEU A 144 16.43 -8.67 -0.56
C LEU A 144 15.25 -7.77 -0.93
N LEU A 145 14.50 -7.32 0.08
CA LEU A 145 13.32 -6.48 -0.07
C LEU A 145 13.64 -4.98 -0.11
N GLU A 146 14.82 -4.56 0.35
CA GLU A 146 15.24 -3.15 0.35
C GLU A 146 15.11 -2.47 -1.03
N PRO A 147 15.52 -3.09 -2.17
CA PRO A 147 15.36 -2.50 -3.49
C PRO A 147 13.88 -2.30 -3.89
N LEU A 148 12.98 -3.16 -3.42
CA LEU A 148 11.54 -2.97 -3.63
C LEU A 148 11.02 -1.77 -2.83
N MET A 149 11.58 -1.52 -1.66
CA MET A 149 11.07 -0.56 -0.68
C MET A 149 11.71 0.83 -0.78
N GLY A 150 12.70 1.02 -1.66
CA GLY A 150 13.44 2.26 -1.91
C GLY A 150 12.65 3.40 -2.60
N GLY A 151 11.32 3.38 -2.56
CA GLY A 151 10.44 4.36 -3.22
C GLY A 151 9.16 4.66 -2.45
N GLY A 152 9.28 5.21 -1.23
CA GLY A 152 8.20 5.73 -0.36
C GLY A 152 8.79 6.08 1.02
N PRO A 153 8.32 7.13 1.74
CA PRO A 153 9.16 7.98 2.57
C PRO A 153 9.89 7.20 3.67
N VAL A 154 11.15 6.86 3.40
CA VAL A 154 12.16 7.03 4.43
C VAL A 154 12.28 8.54 4.52
N THR A 155 11.47 9.17 5.39
CA THR A 155 11.85 10.49 5.85
C THR A 155 13.29 10.33 6.34
N GLN A 156 14.15 11.14 5.74
CA GLN A 156 15.57 11.29 6.01
C GLN A 156 15.89 11.43 7.52
N ALA A 157 14.87 11.60 8.36
CA ALA A 157 14.88 11.61 9.81
C ALA A 157 15.28 10.28 10.48
N ASN A 158 15.00 9.10 9.89
CA ASN A 158 15.26 7.83 10.60
C ASN A 158 16.64 7.20 10.31
N ARG A 159 17.46 7.82 9.43
CA ARG A 159 18.87 7.45 9.28
C ARG A 159 19.76 7.88 10.46
N LYS A 160 19.21 8.69 11.38
CA LYS A 160 19.97 9.29 12.49
C LYS A 160 19.80 8.58 13.84
N ARG A 161 19.18 7.38 13.89
CA ARG A 161 18.94 6.63 15.14
C ARG A 161 19.51 5.21 15.18
N ILE A 162 20.25 4.79 14.15
CA ILE A 162 21.01 3.54 14.17
C ILE A 162 22.47 3.91 13.92
N GLY A 163 23.07 4.50 14.94
CA GLY A 163 24.40 5.09 14.85
C GLY A 163 24.66 6.03 16.03
N ASP A 164 24.41 5.55 17.23
CA ASP A 164 25.12 5.92 18.46
C ASP A 164 25.39 4.62 19.23
#